data_AF-A0A0H4QH11-F1
#
_entry.id   AF-A0A0H4QH11-F1
#
_cell.length_a   1.000
_cell.length_b   1.000
_cell.length_c   1.000
_cell.angle_alpha   90.00
_cell.angle_beta   90.00
_cell.angle_gamma   90.00
#
_symmetry.space_group_name_H-M   'P 1'
#
loop_
_entity.id
_entity.type
_entity.pdbx_description
1 polymer ?
#
loop_
_entity_poly.entity_id
_entity_poly.type
_entity_poly.pdbx_seq_one_letter_code
_entity_poly.pdbx_strand_id
1 'polypeptide(L)'
;MNKVILNDFISEFKKGYDATTFNSLEVVNNDSLDQSSIFIKQNGGIHNEFKKIYSISPMNTNTVDGILSEASKKLPFDGYYIREKSSELDTNYVKF
;
A
#
# COMPACT_ATOMS: atom_id res chain seq x y z
N MET A 1 17.01 -6.56 2.41
CA MET A 1 15.65 -6.46 1.84
C MET A 1 15.60 -7.03 0.44
N ASN A 2 14.51 -7.69 0.05
CA ASN A 2 14.39 -8.36 -1.25
C ASN A 2 14.19 -7.32 -2.37
N LYS A 3 15.25 -7.04 -3.15
CA LYS A 3 15.23 -6.06 -4.25
C LYS A 3 14.19 -6.37 -5.33
N VAL A 4 13.84 -7.65 -5.51
CA VAL A 4 12.84 -8.07 -6.50
C VAL A 4 11.47 -7.53 -6.11
N ILE A 5 11.04 -7.77 -4.86
CA ILE A 5 9.73 -7.33 -4.36
C ILE A 5 9.60 -5.80 -4.38
N LEU A 6 10.67 -5.07 -4.02
CA LEU A 6 10.67 -3.61 -4.09
C LEU A 6 10.51 -3.10 -5.54
N ASN A 7 11.21 -3.70 -6.50
CA ASN A 7 11.12 -3.29 -7.90
C ASN A 7 9.74 -3.61 -8.49
N ASP A 8 9.19 -4.77 -8.15
CA ASP A 8 7.84 -5.17 -8.57
C ASP A 8 6.79 -4.21 -8.02
N PHE A 9 6.86 -3.89 -6.72
CA PHE A 9 5.98 -2.88 -6.13
C PHE A 9 6.08 -1.53 -6.84
N ILE A 10 7.29 -1.03 -7.10
CA ILE A 10 7.49 0.25 -7.80
C ILE A 10 6.89 0.20 -9.21
N SER A 11 7.04 -0.92 -9.91
CA SER A 11 6.47 -1.12 -11.25
C SER A 11 4.94 -1.06 -11.21
N GLU A 12 4.31 -1.80 -10.30
CA GLU A 12 2.85 -1.81 -10.15
C GLU A 12 2.30 -0.47 -9.67
N PHE A 13 2.99 0.21 -8.74
CA PHE A 13 2.63 1.55 -8.31
C PHE A 13 2.59 2.50 -9.52
N LYS A 14 3.64 2.52 -10.35
CA LYS A 14 3.68 3.41 -11.54
C LYS A 14 2.59 3.11 -12.56
N LYS A 15 2.14 1.85 -12.69
CA LYS A 15 1.01 1.48 -13.55
C LYS A 15 -0.34 1.97 -12.99
N GLY A 16 -0.46 2.03 -11.67
CA GLY A 16 -1.67 2.49 -10.98
C GLY A 16 -1.70 3.99 -10.69
N TYR A 17 -0.54 4.65 -10.68
CA TYR A 17 -0.38 6.02 -10.25
C TYR A 17 -0.84 7.02 -11.32
N ASP A 18 -1.67 7.96 -10.89
CA ASP A 18 -2.06 9.14 -11.65
C ASP A 18 -1.90 10.35 -10.72
N ALA A 19 -1.01 11.26 -11.09
CA ALA A 19 -0.66 12.43 -10.27
C ALA A 19 -1.84 13.38 -10.03
N THR A 20 -2.88 13.34 -10.87
CA THR A 20 -4.04 14.23 -10.76
C THR A 20 -5.08 13.71 -9.79
N THR A 21 -5.13 12.38 -9.59
CA THR A 21 -6.14 11.71 -8.78
C THR A 21 -5.55 11.03 -7.55
N PHE A 22 -4.24 10.79 -7.48
CA PHE A 22 -3.61 10.15 -6.32
C PHE A 22 -3.89 10.89 -5.01
N ASN A 23 -4.31 10.14 -4.00
CA ASN A 23 -4.56 10.66 -2.65
C ASN A 23 -3.62 10.00 -1.63
N SER A 24 -3.69 8.66 -1.51
CA SER A 24 -2.91 7.94 -0.49
C SER A 24 -2.68 6.48 -0.85
N LEU A 25 -1.78 5.83 -0.11
CA LEU A 25 -1.67 4.38 -0.07
C LEU A 25 -2.43 3.81 1.12
N GLU A 26 -3.04 2.65 0.94
CA GLU A 26 -3.71 1.89 2.00
C GLU A 26 -3.25 0.43 1.97
N VAL A 27 -2.92 -0.09 3.15
CA VAL A 27 -2.51 -1.47 3.37
C VAL A 27 -3.59 -2.15 4.19
N VAL A 28 -4.14 -3.23 3.66
CA VAL A 28 -5.05 -4.11 4.40
C VAL A 28 -4.25 -5.33 4.82
N ASN A 29 -4.02 -5.46 6.12
CA ASN A 29 -3.40 -6.64 6.67
C ASN A 29 -4.46 -7.70 6.95
N ASN A 30 -4.26 -8.90 6.41
CA ASN A 30 -5.16 -10.02 6.58
C ASN A 30 -4.42 -11.12 7.35
N ASP A 31 -4.38 -10.95 8.67
CA ASP A 31 -3.72 -11.86 9.60
C ASP A 31 -4.28 -13.29 9.52
N SER A 32 -5.55 -13.44 9.12
CA SER A 32 -6.16 -14.77 8.92
C SER A 32 -5.64 -15.52 7.69
N LEU A 33 -5.01 -14.83 6.73
CA LEU A 33 -4.51 -15.41 5.49
C LEU A 33 -2.99 -15.24 5.31
N ASP A 34 -2.27 -14.76 6.34
CA ASP A 34 -0.85 -14.40 6.26
C ASP A 34 -0.52 -13.54 5.03
N GLN A 35 -1.40 -12.58 4.73
CA GLN A 35 -1.36 -11.78 3.51
C GLN A 35 -1.62 -10.31 3.75
N SER A 36 -0.74 -9.46 3.24
CA SER A 36 -0.97 -8.02 3.15
C SER A 36 -1.28 -7.62 1.72
N SER A 37 -2.29 -6.77 1.54
CA SER A 37 -2.65 -6.19 0.23
C SER A 37 -2.49 -4.68 0.26
N ILE A 38 -1.90 -4.12 -0.80
CA ILE A 38 -1.63 -2.69 -0.93
C ILE A 38 -2.51 -2.11 -2.03
N PHE A 39 -3.13 -0.97 -1.73
CA PHE A 39 -4.07 -0.27 -2.58
C PHE A 39 -3.65 1.18 -2.79
N ILE A 40 -3.89 1.70 -3.99
CA ILE A 40 -3.85 3.15 -4.26
C ILE A 40 -5.26 3.70 -4.10
N LYS A 41 -5.38 4.78 -3.32
CA LYS A 41 -6.60 5.56 -3.18
C LYS A 41 -6.55 6.77 -4.11
N GLN A 42 -7.60 6.96 -4.89
CA GLN A 42 -7.71 8.05 -5.86
C GLN A 42 -8.95 8.91 -5.59
N ASN A 43 -8.82 10.22 -5.72
CA ASN A 43 -9.92 11.19 -5.66
C ASN A 43 -10.53 11.36 -7.06
N GLY A 44 -11.87 11.35 -7.15
CA GLY A 44 -12.59 11.65 -8.40
C GLY A 44 -13.19 10.44 -9.13
N GLY A 45 -13.03 9.23 -8.61
CA GLY A 45 -13.80 8.07 -9.08
C GLY A 45 -15.25 8.11 -8.58
N ILE A 46 -16.20 7.56 -9.36
CA ILE A 46 -17.60 7.41 -8.95
C ILE A 46 -17.73 6.53 -7.70
N HIS A 47 -16.69 5.76 -7.37
CA HIS A 47 -16.53 5.07 -6.10
C HIS A 47 -15.11 5.37 -5.57
N ASN A 48 -14.94 5.36 -4.25
CA ASN A 48 -13.66 5.17 -3.58
C ASN A 48 -13.06 3.81 -4.01
N GLU A 49 -12.67 3.65 -5.28
CA GLU A 49 -12.16 2.38 -5.79
C GLU A 49 -10.72 2.21 -5.31
N PHE A 50 -10.56 1.33 -4.33
CA PHE A 50 -9.26 0.82 -3.94
C PHE A 50 -8.69 0.00 -5.09
N LYS A 51 -7.80 0.59 -5.89
CA LYS A 51 -7.08 -0.18 -6.90
C LYS A 51 -6.00 -0.99 -6.19
N LYS A 52 -6.23 -2.29 -6.06
CA LYS A 52 -5.22 -3.22 -5.55
C LYS A 52 -4.05 -3.23 -6.51
N ILE A 53 -2.87 -2.85 -6.03
CA ILE A 53 -1.64 -2.81 -6.83
C ILE A 53 -0.67 -3.90 -6.46
N TYR A 54 -0.78 -4.48 -5.26
CA TYR A 54 0.16 -5.51 -4.82
C TYR A 54 -0.45 -6.42 -3.73
N SER A 55 -0.09 -7.69 -3.73
CA SER A 55 -0.33 -8.61 -2.61
C SER A 55 0.94 -9.39 -2.35
N ILE A 56 1.27 -9.61 -1.08
CA ILE A 56 2.45 -10.39 -0.69
C ILE A 56 2.06 -11.38 0.41
N SER A 57 2.56 -12.60 0.29
CA SER A 57 2.44 -13.68 1.28
C SER A 57 3.77 -14.43 1.40
N PRO A 58 4.21 -14.83 2.61
CA PRO A 58 3.82 -14.29 3.91
C PRO A 58 4.49 -12.93 4.12
N MET A 59 3.76 -11.95 4.66
CA MET A 59 4.32 -10.63 4.92
C MET A 59 3.95 -10.16 6.32
N ASN A 60 4.92 -10.19 7.23
CA ASN A 60 4.79 -9.50 8.50
C ASN A 60 4.87 -7.97 8.25
N THR A 61 4.26 -7.20 9.14
CA THR A 61 4.21 -5.72 9.07
C THR A 61 5.60 -5.12 8.83
N ASN A 62 6.64 -5.65 9.49
CA ASN A 62 8.03 -5.21 9.32
C ASN A 62 8.52 -5.24 7.86
N THR A 63 8.09 -6.23 7.08
CA THR A 63 8.48 -6.32 5.66
C THR A 63 7.72 -5.28 4.84
N VAL A 64 6.43 -5.05 5.13
CA VAL A 64 5.63 -4.01 4.45
C VAL A 64 6.26 -2.63 4.69
N ASP A 65 6.54 -2.33 5.94
CA ASP A 65 7.14 -1.07 6.38
C ASP A 65 8.49 -0.86 5.67
N GLY A 66 9.32 -1.90 5.59
CA GLY A 66 10.59 -1.86 4.88
C GLY A 66 10.42 -1.54 3.38
N ILE A 67 9.51 -2.24 2.69
CA ILE A 67 9.27 -2.02 1.26
C ILE A 67 8.77 -0.61 1.00
N LEU A 68 7.77 -0.16 1.75
CA LEU A 68 7.18 1.15 1.53
C LEU A 68 8.14 2.29 1.94
N SER A 69 8.98 2.09 2.97
CA SER A 69 10.02 3.05 3.36
C SER A 69 11.11 3.22 2.30
N GLU A 70 11.54 2.15 1.63
CA GLU A 70 12.49 2.31 0.51
C GLU A 70 11.81 2.80 -0.77
N ALA A 71 10.53 2.50 -0.95
CA ALA A 71 9.76 2.96 -2.10
C ALA A 71 9.41 4.46 -2.01
N SER A 72 9.13 4.99 -0.82
CA SER A 72 8.85 6.41 -0.58
C SER A 72 10.03 7.31 -0.95
N LYS A 73 11.26 6.81 -0.88
CA LYS A 73 12.46 7.50 -1.37
C LYS A 73 12.47 7.73 -2.89
N LYS A 74 11.60 7.02 -3.64
CA LYS A 74 11.57 7.02 -5.12
C LYS A 74 10.21 7.38 -5.70
N LEU A 75 9.16 7.42 -4.89
CA LEU A 75 7.78 7.56 -5.32
C LEU A 75 7.11 8.72 -4.56
N PRO A 76 6.07 9.35 -5.14
CA PRO A 76 5.45 10.56 -4.59
C PRO A 76 4.44 10.23 -3.47
N PHE A 77 4.90 9.60 -2.39
CA PHE A 77 4.14 9.39 -1.16
C PHE A 77 5.06 9.43 0.06
N ASP A 78 4.56 9.91 1.18
CA ASP A 78 5.30 10.12 2.44
C ASP A 78 4.79 9.24 3.59
N GLY A 79 3.72 8.49 3.36
CA GLY A 79 3.11 7.58 4.31
C GLY A 79 2.02 6.72 3.70
N TYR A 80 1.39 5.90 4.53
CA TYR A 80 0.30 5.00 4.17
C TYR A 80 -0.61 4.75 5.37
N TYR A 81 -1.83 4.32 5.08
CA TYR A 81 -2.80 3.91 6.07
C TYR A 81 -2.78 2.39 6.22
N ILE A 82 -2.85 1.88 7.45
CA ILE A 82 -3.03 0.45 7.75
C ILE A 82 -4.46 0.24 8.25
N ARG A 83 -5.16 -0.72 7.64
CA ARG A 83 -6.43 -1.25 8.14
C ARG A 83 -6.31 -2.71 8.52
N GLU A 84 -6.86 -3.05 9.68
CA GLU A 84 -7.17 -4.42 10.03
C GLU A 84 -8.52 -4.80 9.39
N LYS A 85 -8.59 -5.98 8.76
CA LYS A 85 -9.82 -6.43 8.11
C LYS A 85 -11.00 -6.63 9.09
N SER A 86 -10.73 -6.67 10.39
CA SER A 86 -11.69 -6.96 11.46
C SER A 86 -12.35 -5.74 12.09
N SER A 87 -11.88 -4.50 11.86
CA SER A 87 -12.56 -3.30 12.36
C SER A 87 -12.60 -2.18 11.32
N GLU A 88 -13.80 -1.71 10.99
CA GLU A 88 -13.99 -0.51 10.16
C GLU A 88 -13.55 0.79 10.87
N LEU A 89 -13.06 0.69 12.11
CA LEU A 89 -12.92 1.82 13.03
C LEU A 89 -11.49 2.30 13.25
N ASP A 90 -10.46 1.47 13.04
CA ASP A 90 -9.09 1.85 13.37
C ASP A 90 -8.16 1.83 12.14
N THR A 91 -8.08 2.97 11.47
CA THR A 91 -7.07 3.20 10.44
C THR A 91 -5.90 3.97 11.03
N ASN A 92 -4.72 3.36 11.09
CA ASN A 92 -3.51 4.02 11.57
C ASN A 92 -2.72 4.61 10.39
N TYR A 93 -2.33 5.88 10.47
CA TYR A 93 -1.44 6.50 9.48
C TYR A 93 0.03 6.33 9.89
N VAL A 94 0.83 5.77 9.00
CA VAL A 94 2.27 5.55 9.18
C VAL A 94 3.04 6.48 8.25
N LYS A 95 4.02 7.20 8.79
CA LYS A 95 4.90 8.14 8.06
C LYS A 95 6.33 7.60 7.99
N PHE A 96 7.02 7.83 6.87
CA PHE A 96 8.40 7.39 6.64
C PHE A 96 9.48 8.38 7.10
#